data_AF-A0A1E7IL59-F1
#
_entry.id   AF-A0A1E7IL59-F1
#
_cell.length_a   1.000
_cell.length_b   1.000
_cell.length_c   1.000
_cell.angle_alpha   90.00
_cell.angle_beta   90.00
_cell.angle_gamma   90.00
#
_symmetry.space_group_name_H-M   'P 1'
#
loop_
_entity.id
_entity.type
_entity.pdbx_description
1 polymer ?
#
loop_
_entity_poly.entity_id
_entity_poly.type
_entity_poly.pdbx_seq_one_letter_code
_entity_poly.pdbx_strand_id
1 'polypeptide(L)'
;MYCIENIIRVQEIPGDVEKLVLQTAKLDSSNVAIRMEQEPADAGKKVIADYALKLKGYDFRGVPSTGSKVTRAKPFSSAASNNLVTILSADWNNDLLTELTAFPEGVNDDIVDACSGAYTHLSLSAPRPSHAIPIADIAITSDAFAP
;
A
#
# COMPACT_ATOMS: atom_id res chain seq x y z
N MET A 1 14.91 2.35 -0.07
CA MET A 1 14.56 2.58 -1.48
C MET A 1 13.55 1.53 -1.88
N TYR A 2 12.54 1.89 -2.66
CA TYR A 2 11.40 1.05 -3.03
C TYR A 2 11.33 0.94 -4.56
N CYS A 3 10.81 -0.17 -5.07
CA CYS A 3 10.64 -0.41 -6.50
C CYS A 3 9.24 -0.94 -6.78
N ILE A 4 8.60 -0.45 -7.84
CA ILE A 4 7.39 -1.03 -8.42
C ILE A 4 7.86 -1.97 -9.53
N GLU A 5 7.66 -3.27 -9.33
CA GLU A 5 8.15 -4.31 -10.24
C GLU A 5 7.13 -4.68 -11.31
N ASN A 6 5.84 -4.58 -10.99
CA ASN A 6 4.76 -4.97 -11.89
C ASN A 6 3.45 -4.24 -11.55
N ILE A 7 2.65 -3.94 -12.57
CA ILE A 7 1.26 -3.49 -12.46
C ILE A 7 0.41 -4.30 -13.43
N ILE A 8 -0.69 -4.85 -12.93
CA ILE A 8 -1.69 -5.53 -13.74
C ILE A 8 -2.99 -4.74 -13.64
N ARG A 9 -3.36 -4.06 -14.73
CA ARG A 9 -4.60 -3.28 -14.84
C ARG A 9 -5.56 -3.99 -15.79
N VAL A 10 -6.75 -4.31 -15.30
CA VAL A 10 -7.79 -5.01 -16.08
C VAL A 10 -9.16 -4.43 -15.79
N GLN A 11 -10.09 -4.56 -16.73
CA GLN A 11 -11.50 -4.27 -16.53
C GLN A 11 -12.30 -5.52 -16.90
N GLU A 12 -12.48 -6.39 -15.92
CA GLU A 12 -13.04 -7.73 -16.10
C GLU A 12 -14.22 -7.97 -15.15
N ILE A 13 -14.96 -9.05 -15.39
CA ILE A 13 -16.00 -9.49 -14.47
C ILE A 13 -15.37 -9.98 -13.15
N PRO A 14 -16.09 -9.88 -12.01
CA PRO A 14 -15.52 -10.18 -10.70
C PRO A 14 -14.84 -11.56 -10.59
N GLY A 15 -15.43 -12.59 -11.20
CA GLY A 15 -14.87 -13.94 -11.16
C GLY A 15 -13.53 -14.10 -11.90
N ASP A 16 -13.28 -13.29 -12.94
CA ASP A 16 -12.01 -13.34 -13.67
C ASP A 16 -10.94 -12.49 -12.98
N VAL A 17 -11.33 -11.39 -12.32
CA VAL A 17 -10.45 -10.65 -11.40
C VAL A 17 -9.98 -11.56 -10.25
N GLU A 18 -10.88 -12.32 -9.63
CA GLU A 18 -10.52 -13.24 -8.56
C GLU A 18 -9.52 -14.32 -9.01
N LYS A 19 -9.73 -14.90 -10.21
CA LYS A 19 -8.79 -15.86 -10.81
C LYS A 19 -7.44 -15.23 -11.06
N LEU A 20 -7.42 -14.00 -11.58
CA LEU A 20 -6.21 -13.25 -11.85
C LEU A 20 -5.43 -12.99 -10.56
N VAL A 21 -6.07 -12.52 -9.50
CA VAL A 21 -5.44 -12.30 -8.19
C VAL A 21 -4.82 -13.60 -7.65
N LEU A 22 -5.54 -14.72 -7.73
CA LEU A 22 -5.01 -16.02 -7.31
C LEU A 22 -3.83 -16.49 -8.18
N GLN A 23 -3.89 -16.25 -9.49
CA GLN A 23 -2.80 -16.58 -10.40
C GLN A 23 -1.55 -15.73 -10.09
N THR A 24 -1.71 -14.43 -9.87
CA THR A 24 -0.61 -13.53 -9.47
C THR A 24 0.01 -13.99 -8.15
N ALA A 25 -0.80 -14.30 -7.13
CA ALA A 25 -0.31 -14.84 -5.86
C ALA A 25 0.51 -16.13 -6.03
N LYS A 26 0.13 -17.01 -6.97
CA LYS A 26 0.90 -18.23 -7.29
C LYS A 26 2.25 -17.91 -7.92
N LEU A 27 2.32 -16.93 -8.80
CA LEU A 27 3.56 -16.50 -9.46
C LEU A 27 4.51 -15.83 -8.47
N ASP A 28 3.98 -14.98 -7.59
CA ASP A 28 4.75 -14.22 -6.60
C ASP A 28 5.21 -15.09 -5.41
N SER A 29 4.65 -16.28 -5.26
CA SER A 29 4.84 -17.22 -4.14
C SER A 29 4.27 -16.74 -2.79
N SER A 30 4.25 -17.63 -1.80
CA SER A 30 3.74 -17.35 -0.45
C SER A 30 4.60 -16.38 0.37
N ASN A 31 5.79 -16.01 -0.12
CA ASN A 31 6.70 -15.09 0.56
C ASN A 31 6.33 -13.61 0.34
N VAL A 32 5.43 -13.33 -0.59
CA VAL A 32 4.98 -11.97 -0.88
C VAL A 32 3.71 -11.68 -0.10
N ALA A 33 3.77 -10.63 0.71
CA ALA A 33 2.63 -10.12 1.46
C ALA A 33 1.58 -9.53 0.51
N ILE A 34 0.33 -9.99 0.65
CA ILE A 34 -0.82 -9.49 -0.11
C ILE A 34 -1.64 -8.60 0.82
N ARG A 35 -1.83 -7.34 0.43
CA ARG A 35 -2.60 -6.34 1.17
C ARG A 35 -3.70 -5.81 0.26
N MET A 36 -4.94 -6.03 0.65
CA MET A 36 -6.11 -5.58 -0.09
C MET A 36 -6.81 -4.50 0.72
N GLU A 37 -7.13 -3.37 0.09
CA GLU A 37 -7.93 -2.35 0.74
C GLU A 37 -9.31 -2.89 1.10
N GLN A 38 -9.77 -2.57 2.32
CA GLN A 38 -11.08 -2.92 2.81
C GLN A 38 -11.94 -1.66 2.95
N GLU A 39 -12.96 -1.58 2.11
CA GLU A 39 -14.03 -0.59 2.23
C GLU A 39 -14.75 -0.70 3.60
N PRO A 40 -15.16 0.42 4.21
CA PRO A 40 -15.71 0.45 5.57
C PRO A 40 -17.09 -0.24 5.68
N ALA A 41 -17.81 -0.35 4.56
CA ALA A 41 -19.13 -0.97 4.52
C ALA A 41 -19.07 -2.51 4.69
N ASP A 42 -20.19 -3.11 5.10
CA ASP A 42 -20.27 -4.57 5.29
C ASP A 42 -20.03 -5.37 4.01
N ALA A 43 -20.27 -4.77 2.84
CA ALA A 43 -19.89 -5.35 1.55
C ALA A 43 -18.36 -5.53 1.44
N GLY A 44 -17.57 -4.54 1.87
CA GLY A 44 -16.11 -4.62 1.87
C GLY A 44 -15.59 -5.71 2.78
N LYS A 45 -16.16 -5.86 3.98
CA LYS A 45 -15.82 -6.95 4.91
C LYS A 45 -16.06 -8.33 4.31
N LYS A 46 -17.16 -8.52 3.57
CA LYS A 46 -17.47 -9.77 2.88
C LYS A 46 -16.46 -10.06 1.77
N VAL A 47 -16.11 -9.06 0.96
CA VAL A 47 -15.08 -9.20 -0.08
C VAL A 47 -13.75 -9.66 0.54
N ILE A 48 -13.29 -9.02 1.62
CA ILE A 48 -12.06 -9.45 2.31
C ILE A 48 -12.17 -10.87 2.85
N ALA A 49 -13.29 -11.25 3.45
CA ALA A 49 -13.50 -12.62 3.93
C ALA A 49 -13.45 -13.65 2.80
N ASP A 50 -14.05 -13.34 1.65
CA ASP A 50 -14.04 -14.21 0.47
C ASP A 50 -12.63 -14.37 -0.10
N TYR A 51 -11.85 -13.28 -0.19
CA TYR A 51 -10.45 -13.35 -0.62
C TYR A 51 -9.56 -14.08 0.38
N ALA A 52 -9.81 -13.94 1.69
CA ALA A 52 -9.07 -14.67 2.71
C ALA A 52 -9.25 -16.19 2.59
N LEU A 53 -10.43 -16.65 2.17
CA LEU A 53 -10.68 -18.07 1.87
C LEU A 53 -9.95 -18.52 0.60
N LYS A 54 -10.01 -17.72 -0.47
CA LYS A 54 -9.38 -18.03 -1.77
C LYS A 54 -7.85 -18.03 -1.71
N LEU A 55 -7.28 -17.13 -0.91
CA LEU A 55 -5.83 -16.96 -0.72
C LEU A 55 -5.31 -17.70 0.53
N LYS A 56 -5.98 -18.77 0.95
CA LYS A 56 -5.51 -19.60 2.05
C LYS A 56 -4.12 -20.17 1.74
N GLY A 57 -3.17 -19.94 2.65
CA GLY A 57 -1.77 -20.34 2.51
C GLY A 57 -0.84 -19.22 2.02
N TYR A 58 -1.39 -18.05 1.69
CA TYR A 58 -0.63 -16.82 1.40
C TYR A 58 -0.71 -15.85 2.59
N ASP A 59 0.25 -14.93 2.72
CA ASP A 59 0.16 -13.83 3.68
C ASP A 59 -0.83 -12.75 3.18
N PHE A 60 -2.12 -13.05 3.24
CA PHE A 60 -3.19 -12.13 2.87
C PHE A 60 -3.75 -11.39 4.08
N ARG A 61 -3.94 -10.08 3.96
CA ARG A 61 -4.66 -9.25 4.92
C ARG A 61 -5.50 -8.17 4.24
N GLY A 62 -6.73 -8.00 4.71
CA GLY A 62 -7.52 -6.81 4.44
C GLY A 62 -7.01 -5.63 5.27
N VAL A 63 -6.94 -4.45 4.66
CA VAL A 63 -6.44 -3.22 5.26
C VAL A 63 -7.60 -2.22 5.33
N PRO A 64 -8.18 -1.98 6.51
CA PRO A 64 -9.24 -1.00 6.68
C PRO A 64 -8.78 0.38 6.21
N SER A 65 -9.62 0.99 5.39
CA SER A 65 -9.33 2.29 4.84
C SER A 65 -9.85 3.39 5.77
N THR A 66 -8.97 4.28 6.21
CA THR A 66 -9.33 5.42 7.09
C THR A 66 -8.80 6.74 6.55
N GLY A 67 -9.63 7.77 6.56
CA GLY A 67 -9.29 9.08 5.99
C GLY A 67 -9.45 9.13 4.48
N SER A 68 -9.20 10.30 3.89
CA SER A 68 -9.34 10.49 2.44
C SER A 68 -8.22 9.80 1.67
N LYS A 69 -8.53 9.33 0.46
CA LYS A 69 -7.56 8.71 -0.46
C LYS A 69 -6.33 9.59 -0.67
N VAL A 70 -6.55 10.90 -0.87
CA VAL A 70 -5.48 11.91 -1.00
C VAL A 70 -4.54 11.89 0.20
N THR A 71 -5.07 11.80 1.42
CA THR A 71 -4.24 11.79 2.63
C THR A 71 -3.38 10.52 2.71
N ARG A 72 -3.93 9.37 2.29
CA ARG A 72 -3.20 8.10 2.27
C ARG A 72 -2.12 8.04 1.19
N ALA A 73 -2.32 8.74 0.07
CA ALA A 73 -1.36 8.79 -1.03
C ALA A 73 -0.17 9.74 -0.77
N LYS A 74 -0.32 10.71 0.14
CA LYS A 74 0.73 11.71 0.46
C LYS A 74 2.10 11.10 0.81
N PRO A 75 2.21 10.07 1.68
CA PRO A 75 3.51 9.48 2.00
C PRO A 75 4.21 8.86 0.79
N PHE A 76 3.45 8.18 -0.07
CA PHE A 76 3.96 7.60 -1.32
C PHE A 76 4.41 8.69 -2.29
N SER A 77 3.58 9.71 -2.51
CA SER A 77 3.92 10.86 -3.36
C SER A 77 5.20 11.58 -2.89
N SER A 78 5.32 11.83 -1.59
CA SER A 78 6.53 12.42 -1.00
C SER A 78 7.77 11.56 -1.23
N ALA A 79 7.66 10.24 -1.07
CA ALA A 79 8.77 9.32 -1.33
C ALA A 79 9.18 9.31 -2.82
N ALA A 80 8.21 9.33 -3.72
CA ALA A 80 8.46 9.41 -5.16
C ALA A 80 9.17 10.71 -5.54
N SER A 81 8.71 11.86 -5.04
CA SER A 81 9.35 13.17 -5.29
C SER A 81 10.78 13.27 -4.75
N ASN A 82 11.10 12.49 -3.71
CA ASN A 82 12.45 12.41 -3.15
C ASN A 82 13.33 11.31 -3.80
N ASN A 83 12.94 10.76 -4.94
CA ASN A 83 13.64 9.69 -5.65
C ASN A 83 13.83 8.41 -4.81
N LEU A 84 12.94 8.15 -3.85
CA LEU A 84 12.98 6.93 -3.03
C LEU A 84 12.18 5.78 -3.62
N VAL A 85 11.39 6.05 -4.66
CA VAL A 85 10.58 5.09 -5.40
C VAL A 85 11.09 5.02 -6.84
N THR A 86 11.31 3.81 -7.33
CA THR A 86 11.71 3.50 -8.70
C THR A 86 10.67 2.60 -9.35
N ILE A 87 10.64 2.52 -10.68
CA ILE A 87 9.77 1.63 -11.43
C ILE A 87 10.62 0.79 -12.39
N LEU A 88 10.29 -0.48 -12.54
CA LEU A 88 10.88 -1.32 -13.57
C LEU A 88 10.40 -0.85 -14.96
N SER A 89 11.25 -0.95 -15.98
CA SER A 89 10.86 -0.53 -17.34
C SER A 89 10.01 -1.62 -18.00
N ALA A 90 8.73 -1.33 -18.25
CA ALA A 90 7.78 -2.25 -18.85
C ALA A 90 6.58 -1.51 -19.48
N ASP A 91 5.73 -2.24 -20.20
CA ASP A 91 4.58 -1.68 -20.93
C ASP A 91 3.51 -1.06 -20.02
N TRP A 92 3.39 -1.56 -18.79
CA TRP A 92 2.44 -1.04 -17.79
C TRP A 92 2.81 0.35 -17.24
N ASN A 93 4.02 0.86 -17.54
CA ASN A 93 4.49 2.15 -17.04
C ASN A 93 3.58 3.30 -17.50
N ASN A 94 3.03 3.22 -18.72
CA ASN A 94 2.13 4.25 -19.24
C ASN A 94 0.84 4.33 -18.43
N ASP A 95 0.24 3.20 -18.09
CA ASP A 95 -0.99 3.15 -17.28
C ASP A 95 -0.72 3.71 -15.87
N LEU A 96 0.39 3.28 -15.25
CA LEU A 96 0.81 3.79 -13.95
C LEU A 96 1.01 5.30 -13.97
N LEU A 97 1.82 5.83 -14.89
CA LEU A 97 2.16 7.25 -14.93
C LEU A 97 0.94 8.12 -15.28
N THR A 98 0.06 7.63 -16.15
CA THR A 98 -1.17 8.34 -16.51
C THR A 98 -2.05 8.51 -15.28
N GLU A 99 -2.26 7.45 -14.50
CA GLU A 99 -3.11 7.52 -13.32
C GLU A 99 -2.48 8.34 -12.19
N LEU A 100 -1.18 8.14 -11.91
CA LEU A 100 -0.45 8.89 -10.88
C LEU A 100 -0.44 10.41 -11.14
N THR A 101 -0.34 10.83 -12.40
CA THR A 101 -0.30 12.26 -12.77
C THR A 101 -1.68 12.90 -12.85
N ALA A 102 -2.73 12.11 -13.07
CA ALA A 102 -4.11 12.60 -13.07
C ALA A 102 -4.70 12.72 -11.65
N PHE A 103 -4.20 11.95 -10.68
CA PHE A 103 -4.71 11.97 -9.30
C PHE A 103 -4.48 13.33 -8.61
N PRO A 104 -5.46 13.89 -7.87
CA PRO A 104 -6.72 13.28 -7.44
C PRO A 104 -7.92 13.52 -8.36
N GLU A 105 -7.75 14.23 -9.47
CA GLU A 105 -8.84 14.63 -10.37
C GLU A 105 -9.16 13.57 -11.45
N GLY A 106 -8.35 12.50 -11.51
CA GLY A 106 -8.51 11.39 -12.43
C GLY A 106 -9.78 10.57 -12.20
N VAL A 107 -10.23 9.88 -13.25
CA VAL A 107 -11.42 9.01 -13.21
C VAL A 107 -11.17 7.74 -12.38
N ASN A 108 -9.92 7.28 -12.35
CA ASN A 108 -9.49 6.06 -11.69
C ASN A 108 -8.44 6.39 -10.63
N ASP A 109 -8.46 5.63 -9.54
CA ASP A 109 -7.50 5.75 -8.43
C ASP A 109 -7.02 4.39 -7.89
N ASP A 110 -7.41 3.29 -8.53
CA ASP A 110 -7.08 1.93 -8.09
C ASP A 110 -5.57 1.67 -8.04
N ILE A 111 -4.81 2.15 -9.04
CA ILE A 111 -3.34 2.03 -9.06
C ILE A 111 -2.73 2.91 -7.97
N VAL A 112 -3.26 4.11 -7.76
CA VAL A 112 -2.78 5.03 -6.72
C VAL A 112 -2.99 4.40 -5.34
N ASP A 113 -4.16 3.82 -5.09
CA ASP A 113 -4.48 3.12 -3.84
C ASP A 113 -3.58 1.88 -3.65
N ALA A 114 -3.37 1.09 -4.70
CA ALA A 114 -2.48 -0.07 -4.67
C ALA A 114 -1.02 0.32 -4.31
N CYS A 115 -0.46 1.33 -4.99
CA CYS A 115 0.90 1.82 -4.74
C CYS A 115 1.04 2.40 -3.33
N SER A 116 0.06 3.20 -2.90
CA SER A 116 0.06 3.86 -1.60
C SER A 116 -0.07 2.85 -0.45
N GLY A 117 -0.92 1.84 -0.62
CA GLY A 117 -1.07 0.73 0.32
C GLY A 117 0.19 -0.11 0.44
N ALA A 118 0.80 -0.47 -0.70
CA ALA A 118 2.05 -1.22 -0.72
C ALA A 118 3.19 -0.45 -0.04
N TYR A 119 3.38 0.83 -0.38
CA TYR A 119 4.38 1.69 0.24
C TYR A 119 4.17 1.82 1.75
N THR A 120 2.92 2.01 2.20
CA THR A 120 2.59 2.10 3.62
C THR A 120 2.95 0.80 4.34
N HIS A 121 2.63 -0.36 3.76
CA HIS A 121 2.97 -1.64 4.36
C HIS A 121 4.48 -1.83 4.48
N LEU A 122 5.24 -1.56 3.40
CA LEU A 122 6.69 -1.75 3.38
C LEU A 122 7.41 -0.77 4.31
N SER A 123 6.99 0.50 4.35
CA SER A 123 7.63 1.52 5.19
C SER A 123 7.41 1.32 6.69
N LEU A 124 6.27 0.75 7.09
CA LEU A 124 5.97 0.42 8.49
C LEU A 124 6.55 -0.94 8.92
N SER A 125 6.86 -1.82 7.98
CA SER A 125 7.44 -3.14 8.25
C SER A 125 8.97 -3.15 8.27
N ALA A 126 9.60 -2.06 7.80
CA ALA A 126 11.04 -1.87 7.97
C ALA A 126 11.38 -1.80 9.48
N PRO A 127 12.47 -2.43 9.95
CA PRO A 127 12.85 -2.35 11.36
C PRO A 127 13.01 -0.88 11.76
N ARG A 128 12.18 -0.40 12.69
CA ARG A 128 12.51 0.86 13.39
C ARG A 128 13.87 0.64 14.05
N PRO A 129 14.83 1.58 13.94
CA PRO A 129 16.02 1.50 14.76
C PRO A 129 15.58 1.37 16.21
N SER A 130 15.98 0.29 16.87
CA SER A 130 15.51 -0.16 18.19
C SER A 130 15.79 0.82 19.34
N HIS A 131 16.34 1.99 19.03
CA HIS A 131 16.77 3.02 19.98
C HIS A 131 16.23 4.43 19.65
N ALA A 132 15.27 4.57 18.74
CA ALA A 132 14.65 5.87 18.48
C ALA A 132 13.59 6.18 19.56
N ILE A 133 13.93 7.06 20.50
CA ILE A 133 12.97 7.64 21.45
C ILE A 133 12.24 8.80 20.73
N PRO A 134 10.90 8.84 20.69
CA PRO A 134 10.15 9.97 20.15
C PRO A 134 10.51 11.26 20.89
N ILE A 135 10.74 12.36 20.16
CA ILE A 135 11.01 13.68 20.76
C ILE A 135 9.89 14.12 21.74
N ALA A 136 8.65 13.67 21.50
CA ALA A 136 7.51 13.94 22.39
C ALA A 136 7.63 13.27 23.77
N ASP A 137 8.42 12.20 23.89
CA ASP A 137 8.69 11.50 25.15
C ASP A 137 9.96 12.04 25.85
N ILE A 138 10.69 12.97 25.20
CA ILE A 138 11.73 13.79 25.82
C ILE A 138 11.03 14.99 26.47
N ALA A 139 10.16 14.73 27.45
CA ALA A 139 9.68 15.79 28.32
C ALA A 139 10.88 16.35 29.09
N ILE A 140 11.15 17.63 28.87
CA ILE A 140 12.18 18.42 29.55
C ILE A 140 11.99 18.25 31.06
N THR A 141 12.85 17.48 31.72
CA THR A 141 12.99 17.54 33.18
C THR A 141 13.65 18.87 33.49
N SER A 142 12.85 19.93 33.56
CA SER A 142 13.25 21.21 34.14
C SER A 142 13.34 21.03 35.65
N ASP A 143 14.42 20.43 36.14
CA ASP A 143 14.81 20.46 37.56
C ASP A 143 16.26 19.96 37.70
N ALA A 144 17.22 20.79 37.30
CA ALA A 144 18.61 20.69 37.75
C ALA A 144 19.44 21.90 37.28
N PHE A 145 19.09 23.10 37.70
CA PHE A 145 20.06 24.20 37.80
C PHE A 145 19.67 25.14 38.94
N ALA A 146 20.13 24.81 40.15
CA ALA A 146 20.37 25.74 41.22
C ALA A 146 21.57 25.23 42.03
N PRO A 147 22.48 26.14 42.46
CA PRO A 147 23.87 25.85 42.79
C PRO A 147 24.09 25.03 44.06
#